data_AF-A0A951ZFZ3-F1
#
_entry.id   AF-A0A951ZFZ3-F1
#
_cell.length_a   1.000
_cell.length_b   1.000
_cell.length_c   1.000
_cell.angle_alpha   90.00
_cell.angle_beta   90.00
_cell.angle_gamma   90.00
#
_symmetry.space_group_name_H-M   'P 1'
#
loop_
_entity.id
_entity.type
_entity.pdbx_description
1 polymer ?
#
loop_
_entity_poly.entity_id
_entity_poly.type
_entity_poly.pdbx_seq_one_letter_code
_entity_poly.pdbx_strand_id
1 'polypeptide(L)'
;MIRTDAEYQDALKRLQQDRGVIQAQREALGALNLNADEVERALEPAFSFHEQLREEVEVYERMRRGDITPVESLSDIGRVLIGLRIARGITQRQLAERMNVSETQVSRDERNDYHGITVERAQRIILALHGKVRVEAELPLDDDLLVPA
;
A
#
# COMPACT_ATOMS: atom_id res chain seq x y z
N MET A 1 0.88 -2.66 2.55
CA MET A 1 0.97 -1.22 2.18
C MET A 1 1.96 -0.53 3.10
N ILE A 2 2.96 0.10 2.50
CA ILE A 2 3.89 1.03 3.15
C ILE A 2 3.17 2.36 3.42
N ARG A 3 3.22 2.84 4.66
CA ARG A 3 2.49 4.04 5.11
C ARG A 3 3.42 5.15 5.57
N THR A 4 4.65 4.82 5.97
CA THR A 4 5.60 5.77 6.56
C THR A 4 6.93 5.79 5.83
N ASP A 5 7.68 6.88 5.97
CA ASP A 5 9.06 6.97 5.45
C ASP A 5 9.95 5.88 6.05
N ALA A 6 9.73 5.50 7.31
CA ALA A 6 10.52 4.45 7.98
C ALA A 6 10.27 3.08 7.33
N GLU A 7 9.00 2.69 7.15
CA GLU A 7 8.63 1.46 6.44
C GLU A 7 9.15 1.47 4.99
N TYR A 8 9.13 2.62 4.32
CA TYR A 8 9.67 2.76 2.97
C TYR A 8 11.19 2.51 2.94
N GLN A 9 11.96 3.12 3.85
CA GLN A 9 13.40 2.89 3.93
C GLN A 9 13.75 1.44 4.24
N ASP A 10 12.97 0.78 5.11
CA ASP A 10 13.20 -0.62 5.44
C ASP A 10 12.79 -1.55 4.28
N ALA A 11 11.74 -1.23 3.55
CA ALA A 11 11.36 -1.92 2.32
C ALA A 11 12.46 -1.84 1.25
N LEU A 12 13.06 -0.66 1.04
CA LEU A 12 14.17 -0.49 0.08
C LEU A 12 15.39 -1.35 0.46
N LYS A 13 15.77 -1.36 1.75
CA LYS A 13 16.87 -2.22 2.23
C LYS A 13 16.56 -3.69 2.00
N ARG A 14 15.31 -4.11 2.25
CA ARG A 14 14.89 -5.49 2.06
C ARG A 14 14.89 -5.90 0.59
N LEU A 15 14.40 -5.06 -0.32
CA LEU A 15 14.49 -5.30 -1.77
C LEU A 15 15.94 -5.46 -2.26
N GLN A 16 16.87 -4.69 -1.69
CA GLN A 16 18.28 -4.83 -2.00
C GLN A 16 18.84 -6.17 -1.50
N GLN A 17 18.45 -6.61 -0.30
CA GLN A 17 18.88 -7.88 0.29
C GLN A 17 18.29 -9.09 -0.45
N ASP A 18 17.00 -9.04 -0.81
CA ASP A 18 16.29 -10.13 -1.48
C ASP A 18 16.96 -10.54 -2.79
N ARG A 19 17.50 -9.57 -3.54
CA ARG A 19 18.26 -9.86 -4.78
C ARG A 19 19.48 -10.74 -4.52
N GLY A 20 20.22 -10.46 -3.44
CA GLY A 20 21.38 -11.27 -3.06
C GLY A 20 20.97 -12.67 -2.60
N VAL A 21 19.89 -12.78 -1.84
CA VAL A 21 19.35 -14.06 -1.36
C VAL A 21 18.88 -14.92 -2.52
N ILE A 22 18.09 -14.36 -3.45
CA ILE A 22 17.59 -15.07 -4.64
C ILE A 22 18.75 -15.57 -5.50
N GLN A 23 19.78 -14.73 -5.70
CA GLN A 23 20.96 -15.12 -6.48
C GLN A 23 21.74 -16.27 -5.81
N ALA A 24 21.98 -16.19 -4.50
CA ALA A 24 22.66 -17.26 -3.76
C ALA A 24 21.86 -18.57 -3.78
N GLN A 25 20.53 -18.50 -3.65
CA GLN A 25 19.65 -19.67 -3.77
C GLN A 25 19.70 -20.28 -5.17
N ARG A 26 19.70 -19.46 -6.23
CA ARG A 26 19.84 -19.92 -7.61
C ARG A 26 21.13 -20.71 -7.81
N GLU A 27 22.25 -20.21 -7.31
CA GLU A 27 23.56 -20.88 -7.42
C GLU A 27 23.58 -22.20 -6.65
N ALA A 28 23.05 -22.22 -5.43
CA ALA A 28 22.96 -23.43 -4.61
C ALA A 28 22.08 -24.50 -5.26
N LEU A 29 20.93 -24.12 -5.83
CA LEU A 29 20.04 -25.04 -6.54
C LEU A 29 20.66 -25.57 -7.84
N GLY A 30 21.38 -24.72 -8.59
CA GLY A 30 22.11 -25.14 -9.79
C GLY A 30 23.20 -26.17 -9.50
N ALA A 31 23.82 -26.13 -8.31
CA ALA A 31 24.81 -27.12 -7.89
C ALA A 31 24.22 -28.51 -7.60
N LEU A 32 22.89 -28.65 -7.49
CA LEU A 32 22.19 -29.90 -7.20
C LEU A 32 21.83 -30.71 -8.46
N ASN A 33 22.42 -30.40 -9.63
CA ASN A 33 22.09 -30.99 -10.94
C ASN A 33 20.59 -30.86 -11.31
N LEU A 34 19.89 -29.89 -10.74
CA LEU A 34 18.53 -29.52 -11.14
C LEU A 34 18.58 -28.90 -12.54
N ASN A 35 17.54 -29.13 -13.33
CA ASN A 35 17.39 -28.42 -14.60
C ASN A 35 16.90 -26.98 -14.36
N ALA A 36 16.97 -26.13 -15.39
CA ALA A 36 16.63 -24.72 -15.28
C ALA A 36 15.19 -24.48 -14.78
N ASP A 37 14.23 -25.27 -15.27
CA ASP A 37 12.81 -25.15 -14.92
C ASP A 37 12.54 -25.53 -13.45
N GLU A 38 13.25 -26.53 -12.93
CA GLU A 38 13.19 -26.93 -11.52
C GLU A 38 13.76 -25.85 -10.59
N VAL A 39 14.88 -25.23 -10.99
CA VAL A 39 15.48 -24.11 -10.26
C VAL A 39 14.55 -22.90 -10.28
N GLU A 40 13.95 -22.58 -11.43
CA GLU A 40 13.01 -21.47 -11.56
C GLU A 40 11.76 -21.67 -10.70
N ARG A 41 11.14 -22.85 -10.77
CA ARG A 41 9.97 -23.20 -9.94
C ARG A 41 10.27 -23.14 -8.44
N ALA A 42 11.47 -23.55 -8.03
CA ALA A 42 11.89 -23.46 -6.63
C ALA A 42 12.08 -22.01 -6.15
N LEU A 43 12.43 -21.08 -7.04
CA LEU A 43 12.62 -19.66 -6.74
C LEU A 43 11.35 -18.82 -6.90
N GLU A 44 10.32 -19.33 -7.57
CA GLU A 44 9.06 -18.63 -7.83
C GLU A 44 8.47 -17.94 -6.57
N PRO A 45 8.42 -18.57 -5.37
CA PRO A 45 7.93 -17.89 -4.18
C PRO A 45 8.77 -16.68 -3.79
N ALA A 46 10.10 -16.78 -3.87
CA ALA A 46 11.00 -15.70 -3.52
C ALA A 46 10.87 -14.52 -4.50
N PHE A 47 10.72 -14.80 -5.80
CA PHE A 47 10.40 -13.78 -6.80
C PHE A 47 9.05 -13.12 -6.53
N SER A 48 8.00 -13.90 -6.25
CA SER A 48 6.67 -13.36 -5.95
C SER A 48 6.69 -12.40 -4.76
N PHE A 49 7.36 -12.75 -3.66
CA PHE A 49 7.50 -11.84 -2.51
C PHE A 49 8.32 -10.58 -2.83
N HIS A 50 9.37 -10.71 -3.65
CA HIS A 50 10.17 -9.56 -4.09
C HIS A 50 9.32 -8.59 -4.93
N GLU A 51 8.56 -9.11 -5.89
CA GLU A 51 7.71 -8.32 -6.77
C GLU A 51 6.59 -7.62 -5.96
N GLN A 52 5.95 -8.32 -5.03
CA GLN A 52 4.95 -7.72 -4.13
C GLN A 52 5.51 -6.55 -3.33
N LEU A 53 6.71 -6.70 -2.75
CA LEU A 53 7.35 -5.62 -2.01
C LEU A 53 7.74 -4.44 -2.92
N ARG A 54 8.17 -4.74 -4.16
CA ARG A 54 8.47 -3.72 -5.18
C ARG A 54 7.22 -2.92 -5.52
N GLU A 55 6.09 -3.59 -5.73
CA GLU A 55 4.81 -2.93 -5.99
C GLU A 55 4.38 -2.03 -4.83
N GLU A 56 4.56 -2.46 -3.57
CA GLU A 56 4.26 -1.61 -2.42
C GLU A 56 5.14 -0.35 -2.37
N VAL A 57 6.42 -0.48 -2.71
CA VAL A 57 7.36 0.64 -2.84
C VAL A 57 6.92 1.60 -3.93
N GLU A 58 6.54 1.10 -5.11
CA GLU A 58 6.06 1.91 -6.23
C GLU A 58 4.76 2.65 -5.87
N VAL A 59 3.83 1.99 -5.17
CA VAL A 59 2.60 2.60 -4.66
C VAL A 59 2.92 3.76 -3.72
N TYR A 60 3.83 3.55 -2.76
CA TYR A 60 4.25 4.60 -1.84
C TYR A 60 4.87 5.81 -2.57
N GLU A 61 5.73 5.55 -3.55
CA GLU A 61 6.37 6.59 -4.34
C GLU A 61 5.39 7.39 -5.20
N ARG A 62 4.37 6.72 -5.78
CA ARG A 62 3.26 7.41 -6.46
C ARG A 62 2.52 8.34 -5.51
N MET A 63 2.12 7.84 -4.34
CA MET A 63 1.45 8.65 -3.31
C MET A 63 2.31 9.85 -2.90
N ARG A 64 3.62 9.66 -2.73
CA ARG A 64 4.57 10.73 -2.38
C ARG A 64 4.67 11.82 -3.45
N ARG A 65 4.48 11.48 -4.72
CA ARG A 65 4.38 12.45 -5.84
C ARG A 65 3.00 13.10 -5.96
N GLY A 66 2.05 12.73 -5.11
CA GLY A 66 0.66 13.19 -5.16
C GLY A 66 -0.23 12.39 -6.12
N ASP A 67 0.27 11.31 -6.69
CA ASP A 67 -0.50 10.36 -7.50
C ASP A 67 -1.21 9.38 -6.56
N ILE A 68 -2.43 9.76 -6.16
CA ILE A 68 -3.29 8.97 -5.28
C ILE A 68 -4.37 8.33 -6.15
N THR A 69 -4.27 7.02 -6.32
CA THR A 69 -5.22 6.24 -7.13
C THR A 69 -6.64 6.39 -6.58
N PRO A 70 -7.64 6.68 -7.44
CA PRO A 70 -9.05 6.67 -7.05
C PRO A 70 -9.45 5.32 -6.47
N VAL A 71 -10.41 5.33 -5.55
CA VAL A 71 -10.99 4.12 -4.97
C VAL A 71 -12.41 3.95 -5.49
N GLU A 72 -12.78 2.69 -5.76
CA GLU A 72 -14.12 2.34 -6.24
C GLU A 72 -15.11 2.09 -5.10
N SER A 73 -14.60 1.88 -3.88
CA SER A 73 -15.42 1.69 -2.68
C SER A 73 -15.06 2.68 -1.58
N LEU A 74 -16.10 3.18 -0.89
CA LEU A 74 -15.93 4.00 0.31
C LEU A 74 -15.26 3.23 1.45
N SER A 75 -15.30 1.89 1.44
CA SER A 75 -14.54 1.08 2.42
C SER A 75 -13.03 1.27 2.29
N ASP A 76 -12.54 1.67 1.11
CA ASP A 76 -11.12 1.87 0.83
C ASP A 76 -10.66 3.33 1.04
N ILE A 77 -11.54 4.19 1.58
CA ILE A 77 -11.24 5.62 1.80
C ILE A 77 -9.97 5.83 2.63
N GLY A 78 -9.63 4.90 3.53
CA GLY A 78 -8.42 4.99 4.32
C GLY A 78 -7.14 5.04 3.49
N ARG A 79 -7.10 4.35 2.34
CA ARG A 79 -5.96 4.42 1.41
C ARG A 79 -5.79 5.83 0.84
N VAL A 80 -6.91 6.52 0.55
CA VAL A 80 -6.89 7.92 0.11
C VAL A 80 -6.41 8.83 1.24
N LEU A 81 -6.86 8.63 2.48
CA LEU A 81 -6.44 9.43 3.63
C LEU A 81 -4.94 9.28 3.92
N ILE A 82 -4.42 8.05 3.90
CA ILE A 82 -2.99 7.75 4.06
C ILE A 82 -2.20 8.37 2.89
N GLY A 83 -2.66 8.18 1.65
CA GLY A 83 -2.05 8.76 0.46
C GLY A 83 -1.94 10.28 0.52
N LEU A 84 -3.01 10.98 0.94
CA LEU A 84 -3.00 12.43 1.15
C LEU A 84 -1.96 12.84 2.18
N ARG A 85 -1.82 12.09 3.28
CA ARG A 85 -0.82 12.38 4.31
C ARG A 85 0.60 12.24 3.75
N ILE A 86 0.87 11.14 3.04
CA ILE A 86 2.17 10.86 2.43
C ILE A 86 2.51 11.93 1.37
N ALA A 87 1.58 12.27 0.49
CA ALA A 87 1.73 13.32 -0.53
C ALA A 87 2.09 14.69 0.09
N ARG A 88 1.58 14.97 1.30
CA ARG A 88 1.87 16.20 2.05
C ARG A 88 3.17 16.15 2.85
N GLY A 89 3.84 15.00 2.93
CA GLY A 89 5.03 14.81 3.78
C GLY A 89 4.74 14.99 5.27
N ILE A 90 3.48 14.76 5.69
CA ILE A 90 3.06 14.92 7.08
C ILE A 90 3.29 13.60 7.83
N THR A 91 3.90 13.64 9.00
CA THR A 91 4.09 12.44 9.84
C THR A 91 2.81 12.08 10.61
N GLN A 92 2.72 10.84 11.10
CA GLN A 92 1.60 10.42 11.96
C GLN A 92 1.48 11.31 13.21
N ARG A 93 2.62 11.65 13.84
CA ARG A 93 2.67 12.62 14.95
C ARG A 93 2.07 13.98 14.58
N GLN A 94 2.47 14.54 13.44
CA GLN A 94 1.97 15.85 13.00
C GLN A 94 0.47 15.81 12.67
N LEU A 95 -0.02 14.72 12.06
CA LEU A 95 -1.45 14.54 11.86
C LEU A 95 -2.19 14.44 13.21
N ALA A 96 -1.63 13.71 14.16
CA ALA A 96 -2.20 13.56 15.50
C ALA A 96 -2.32 14.91 16.22
N GLU A 97 -1.29 15.75 16.14
CA GLU A 97 -1.28 17.13 16.66
C GLU A 97 -2.39 17.98 16.02
N ARG A 98 -2.52 17.94 14.68
CA ARG A 98 -3.59 18.68 13.96
C ARG A 98 -4.99 18.19 14.30
N MET A 99 -5.11 16.90 14.62
CA MET A 99 -6.38 16.25 14.95
C MET A 99 -6.69 16.25 16.44
N ASN A 100 -5.81 16.79 17.28
CA ASN A 100 -5.87 16.77 18.74
C ASN A 100 -6.12 15.35 19.30
N VAL A 101 -5.35 14.37 18.82
CA VAL A 101 -5.36 12.97 19.26
C VAL A 101 -3.93 12.48 19.52
N SER A 102 -3.78 11.27 20.05
CA SER A 102 -2.46 10.66 20.21
C SER A 102 -1.91 10.09 18.90
N GLU A 103 -0.59 10.09 18.75
CA GLU A 103 0.08 9.44 17.61
C GLU A 103 -0.24 7.94 17.54
N THR A 104 -0.33 7.26 18.70
CA THR A 104 -0.74 5.85 18.79
C THR A 104 -2.10 5.61 18.16
N GLN A 105 -3.05 6.54 18.33
CA GLN A 105 -4.37 6.43 17.72
C GLN A 105 -4.29 6.54 16.19
N VAL A 106 -3.54 7.53 15.66
CA VAL A 106 -3.33 7.66 14.20
C VAL A 106 -2.63 6.42 13.64
N SER A 107 -1.57 5.95 14.29
CA SER A 107 -0.85 4.73 13.90
C SER A 107 -1.75 3.50 13.87
N ARG A 108 -2.64 3.34 14.87
CA ARG A 108 -3.59 2.22 14.91
C ARG A 108 -4.63 2.33 13.80
N ASP A 109 -5.19 3.52 13.61
CA ASP A 109 -6.19 3.76 12.59
C ASP A 109 -5.61 3.52 11.19
N GLU A 110 -4.40 4.02 10.90
CA GLU A 110 -3.70 3.78 9.63
C GLU A 110 -3.35 2.30 9.42
N ARG A 111 -2.94 1.58 10.47
CA ARG A 111 -2.65 0.14 10.37
C ARG A 111 -3.87 -0.69 9.96
N ASN A 112 -5.06 -0.24 10.34
CA ASN A 112 -6.33 -0.85 9.96
C ASN A 112 -6.96 -0.16 8.74
N ASP A 113 -6.18 0.60 7.97
CA ASP A 113 -6.61 1.36 6.79
C ASP A 113 -7.87 2.19 7.04
N TYR A 114 -7.98 2.77 8.24
CA TYR A 114 -9.15 3.52 8.71
C TYR A 114 -10.49 2.78 8.57
N HIS A 115 -10.48 1.44 8.58
CA HIS A 115 -11.71 0.67 8.46
C HIS A 115 -12.73 1.06 9.53
N GLY A 116 -13.97 1.34 9.10
CA GLY A 116 -15.05 1.80 9.97
C GLY A 116 -14.96 3.28 10.39
N ILE A 117 -14.10 4.08 9.75
CA ILE A 117 -14.06 5.53 9.99
C ILE A 117 -15.40 6.18 9.61
N THR A 118 -15.86 7.13 10.43
CA THR A 118 -17.04 7.93 10.08
C THR A 118 -16.70 8.98 9.03
N VAL A 119 -17.70 9.39 8.25
CA VAL A 119 -17.54 10.44 7.23
C VAL A 119 -17.04 11.75 7.86
N GLU A 120 -17.53 12.11 9.04
CA GLU A 120 -17.11 13.32 9.75
C GLU A 120 -15.64 13.24 10.14
N ARG A 121 -15.17 12.08 10.64
CA ARG A 121 -13.76 11.91 11.01
C ARG A 121 -12.86 11.92 9.78
N ALA A 122 -13.27 11.28 8.68
CA ALA A 122 -12.56 11.32 7.41
C ALA A 122 -12.46 12.77 6.87
N GLN A 123 -13.56 13.52 6.88
CA GLN A 123 -13.59 14.92 6.45
C GLN A 123 -12.63 15.79 7.26
N ARG A 124 -12.59 15.62 8.60
CA ARG A 124 -11.64 16.36 9.45
C ARG A 124 -10.18 16.04 9.09
N ILE A 125 -9.86 14.78 8.80
CA ILE A 125 -8.51 14.39 8.36
C ILE A 125 -8.17 15.06 7.02
N ILE A 126 -9.08 15.01 6.05
CA ILE A 126 -8.90 15.66 4.74
C ILE A 126 -8.62 17.15 4.92
N LEU A 127 -9.39 17.83 5.77
CA LEU A 127 -9.17 19.24 6.09
C LEU A 127 -7.83 19.48 6.79
N ALA A 128 -7.46 18.66 7.78
CA ALA A 128 -6.17 18.76 8.47
C ALA A 128 -4.97 18.57 7.52
N LEU A 129 -5.15 17.83 6.43
CA LEU A 129 -4.14 17.61 5.39
C LEU A 129 -4.22 18.63 4.24
N HIS A 130 -5.12 19.62 4.33
CA HIS A 130 -5.45 20.55 3.24
C HIS A 130 -5.74 19.83 1.91
N GLY A 131 -6.38 18.66 1.99
CA GLY A 131 -6.73 17.83 0.85
C GLY A 131 -8.09 18.19 0.26
N LYS A 132 -8.39 17.60 -0.90
CA LYS A 132 -9.72 17.60 -1.49
C LYS A 132 -10.01 16.20 -2.00
N VAL A 133 -11.22 15.72 -1.74
CA VAL A 133 -11.72 14.45 -2.27
C VAL A 133 -12.94 14.76 -3.13
N ARG A 134 -13.08 14.04 -4.25
CA ARG A 134 -14.28 14.04 -5.08
C ARG A 134 -14.88 12.64 -4.98
N VAL A 135 -16.20 12.58 -4.83
CA VAL A 135 -16.96 11.34 -4.88
C VAL A 135 -17.79 11.40 -6.16
N GLU A 136 -17.68 10.37 -6.98
CA GLU A 136 -18.47 10.17 -8.19
C GLU A 136 -19.34 8.94 -7.97
N ALA A 137 -20.53 8.91 -8.56
CA ALA A 137 -21.50 7.84 -8.39
C ALA A 137 -22.08 7.48 -9.76
N GLU A 138 -22.11 6.19 -10.06
CA GLU A 138 -22.58 5.63 -11.33
C GLU A 138 -23.52 4.47 -11.04
N LEU A 139 -24.50 4.25 -11.93
CA LEU A 139 -25.31 3.03 -11.91
C LEU A 139 -24.57 1.97 -12.72
N PRO A 140 -24.48 0.71 -12.25
CA PRO A 140 -24.02 -0.37 -13.10
C PRO A 140 -24.94 -0.46 -14.32
N LEU A 141 -24.38 -0.57 -15.51
CA LEU A 141 -25.16 -0.84 -16.72
C LEU A 141 -25.81 -2.22 -16.56
N ASP A 142 -27.10 -2.32 -16.90
CA ASP A 142 -27.98 -3.47 -16.63
C ASP A 142 -27.49 -4.84 -17.17
N ASP A 143 -26.40 -4.90 -17.95
CA ASP A 143 -25.87 -6.14 -18.55
C ASP A 143 -25.11 -7.07 -17.56
N ASP A 144 -24.74 -6.61 -16.37
CA ASP A 144 -24.09 -7.47 -15.35
C ASP A 144 -25.09 -8.18 -14.40
N LEU A 145 -26.41 -8.00 -14.61
CA LEU A 145 -27.46 -8.65 -13.81
C LEU A 145 -28.01 -9.94 -14.43
N LEU A 146 -27.50 -10.40 -15.56
CA LEU A 146 -27.81 -11.74 -16.09
C LEU A 146 -27.01 -12.82 -15.36
N VAL A 147 -27.33 -13.04 -14.09
CA VAL A 147 -27.04 -14.32 -13.44
C VAL A 147 -28.03 -15.34 -14.03
N PRO A 148 -27.58 -16.41 -14.70
CA PRO A 148 -28.49 -17.43 -15.23
C PRO A 148 -29.21 -18.14 -14.07
N ALA A 149 -30.49 -18.42 -14.30
CA ALA A 149 -31.45 -19.02 -13.36
C ALA A 149 -31.05 -20.41 -12.84
#